data_AF-A0A1G2VQN8-F1
#
_entry.id   AF-A0A1G2VQN8-F1
#
_cell.length_a   1.000
_cell.length_b   1.000
_cell.length_c   1.000
_cell.angle_alpha   90.00
_cell.angle_beta   90.00
_cell.angle_gamma   90.00
#
_symmetry.space_group_name_H-M   'P 1'
#
loop_
_entity.id
_entity.type
_entity.pdbx_description
1 polymer ?
#
loop_
_entity_poly.entity_id
_entity_poly.type
_entity_poly.pdbx_seq_one_letter_code
_entity_poly.pdbx_strand_id
1 'polypeptide(L)'
;MDYAGKSFPVRLNSIFGANNVYSALAALAVGVSQGINVVAITEALTKFTPPPGRLHILPGIKQSVIIDDTYNASPTAMRLALESLKAVEVSGRRIAVLADMLELGKLTVEAHEEMGALAASVCDMLVVVGQRAIFIADGAKAAGMAEDRILQFNDSREAGKMLDTMIKKGDIVLVKGSQMMRMERCVEEIMLHPEDKERLLVRQDQEWMLR
;
A
#
# COMPACT_ATOMS: atom_id res chain seq x y z
N MET A 1 10.05 -19.11 14.10
CA MET A 1 9.27 -18.69 15.29
C MET A 1 9.69 -19.59 16.42
N ASP A 2 10.12 -19.01 17.55
CA ASP A 2 10.63 -19.80 18.67
C ASP A 2 9.60 -19.81 19.81
N TYR A 3 9.25 -21.01 20.28
CA TYR A 3 8.32 -21.21 21.39
C TYR A 3 8.71 -22.46 22.19
N ALA A 4 8.78 -22.32 23.52
CA ALA A 4 9.14 -23.39 24.45
C ALA A 4 10.42 -24.16 24.05
N GLY A 5 11.45 -23.43 23.63
CA GLY A 5 12.74 -24.02 23.22
C GLY A 5 12.73 -24.73 21.86
N LYS A 6 11.66 -24.59 21.07
CA LYS A 6 11.52 -25.18 19.74
C LYS A 6 11.33 -24.08 18.69
N SER A 7 11.88 -24.29 17.50
CA SER A 7 11.71 -23.40 16.35
C SER A 7 10.72 -24.00 15.34
N PHE A 8 9.71 -23.22 14.99
CA PHE A 8 8.69 -23.53 14.00
C PHE A 8 8.86 -22.63 12.78
N PRO A 9 9.02 -23.19 11.57
CA PRO A 9 8.99 -22.40 10.34
C PRO A 9 7.55 -21.94 10.08
N VAL A 10 7.38 -20.64 9.82
CA VAL A 10 6.08 -20.05 9.48
C VAL A 10 6.21 -19.39 8.12
N ARG A 11 5.31 -19.74 7.20
CA ARG A 11 5.21 -19.08 5.89
C ARG A 11 3.93 -18.26 5.87
N LEU A 12 4.03 -17.01 5.45
CA LEU A 12 2.91 -16.09 5.31
C LEU A 12 2.70 -15.84 3.82
N ASN A 13 2.04 -16.78 3.14
CA ASN A 13 2.06 -16.87 1.67
C ASN A 13 1.40 -15.67 0.98
N SER A 14 0.36 -15.10 1.58
CA SER A 14 -0.42 -14.00 1.00
C SER A 14 -0.12 -12.65 1.65
N ILE A 15 0.96 -12.56 2.42
CA ILE A 15 1.32 -11.36 3.17
C ILE A 15 2.52 -10.68 2.52
N PHE A 16 2.42 -9.37 2.33
CA PHE A 16 3.48 -8.53 1.86
C PHE A 16 3.90 -7.51 2.94
N GLY A 17 5.19 -7.18 3.01
CA GLY A 17 5.74 -6.23 3.99
C GLY A 17 6.05 -6.81 5.38
N ALA A 18 7.08 -6.27 6.04
CA ALA A 18 7.56 -6.74 7.34
C ALA A 18 6.57 -6.45 8.50
N ASN A 19 5.73 -5.43 8.36
CA ASN A 19 4.76 -4.99 9.36
C ASN A 19 3.73 -6.08 9.72
N ASN A 20 3.30 -6.87 8.75
CA ASN A 20 2.34 -7.94 8.98
C ASN A 20 2.94 -9.12 9.79
N VAL A 21 4.28 -9.23 9.86
CA VAL A 21 4.95 -10.21 10.72
C VAL A 21 4.62 -9.93 12.19
N TYR A 22 4.61 -8.66 12.60
CA TYR A 22 4.26 -8.28 13.97
C TYR A 22 2.80 -8.62 14.30
N SER A 23 1.87 -8.41 13.37
CA SER A 23 0.47 -8.83 13.52
C SER A 23 0.34 -10.35 13.66
N ALA A 24 1.08 -11.12 12.86
CA ALA A 24 1.11 -12.57 12.96
C ALA A 24 1.69 -13.06 14.30
N LEU A 25 2.76 -12.41 14.80
CA LEU A 25 3.36 -12.71 16.11
C LEU A 25 2.41 -12.37 17.27
N ALA A 26 1.67 -11.26 17.18
CA ALA A 26 0.66 -10.90 18.17
C ALA A 26 -0.50 -11.91 18.19
N ALA A 27 -1.02 -12.29 17.01
CA ALA A 27 -2.06 -13.32 16.88
C ALA A 27 -1.60 -14.65 17.47
N LEU A 28 -0.33 -15.01 17.25
CA LEU A 28 0.26 -16.20 17.82
C LEU A 28 0.36 -16.15 19.34
N ALA A 29 0.86 -15.05 19.91
CA ALA A 29 0.96 -14.88 21.35
C ALA A 29 -0.43 -15.02 22.02
N VAL A 30 -1.47 -14.45 21.40
CA VAL A 30 -2.84 -14.61 21.87
C VAL A 30 -3.28 -16.06 21.76
N GLY A 31 -3.14 -16.71 20.59
CA GLY A 31 -3.57 -18.10 20.41
C GLY A 31 -2.90 -19.07 21.39
N VAL A 32 -1.60 -18.89 21.63
CA VAL A 32 -0.84 -19.66 22.63
C VAL A 32 -1.40 -19.42 24.04
N SER A 33 -1.68 -18.17 24.41
CA SER A 33 -2.25 -17.87 25.75
C SER A 33 -3.63 -18.47 25.96
N GLN A 34 -4.38 -18.72 24.88
CA GLN A 34 -5.66 -19.42 24.89
C GLN A 34 -5.53 -20.96 24.81
N GLY A 35 -4.31 -21.49 24.87
CA GLY A 35 -4.06 -22.94 24.81
C GLY A 35 -4.23 -23.56 23.42
N ILE A 36 -4.27 -22.77 22.36
CA ILE A 36 -4.33 -23.28 20.98
C ILE A 36 -2.98 -23.91 20.63
N ASN A 37 -3.02 -25.08 20.00
CA ASN A 37 -1.83 -25.78 19.55
C ASN A 37 -1.02 -24.93 18.54
N VAL A 38 0.27 -24.74 18.79
CA VAL A 38 1.15 -23.92 17.94
C VAL A 38 1.17 -24.38 16.48
N VAL A 39 1.17 -25.69 16.23
CA VAL A 39 1.15 -26.22 14.86
C VAL A 39 -0.12 -25.75 14.14
N ALA A 40 -1.28 -25.84 14.81
CA ALA A 40 -2.55 -25.35 14.27
C ALA A 40 -2.53 -23.83 14.01
N ILE A 41 -1.93 -23.04 14.90
CA ILE A 41 -1.76 -21.60 14.68
C ILE A 41 -0.90 -21.35 13.43
N THR A 42 0.24 -22.03 13.32
CA THR A 42 1.15 -21.85 12.17
C THR A 42 0.50 -22.26 10.85
N GLU A 43 -0.28 -23.34 10.83
CA GLU A 43 -1.07 -23.75 9.67
C GLU A 43 -2.15 -22.72 9.30
N ALA A 44 -2.85 -22.16 10.29
CA ALA A 44 -3.84 -21.11 10.05
C ALA A 44 -3.20 -19.85 9.46
N LEU A 45 -2.04 -19.43 9.98
CA LEU A 45 -1.30 -18.27 9.47
C LEU A 45 -0.86 -18.43 8.01
N THR A 46 -0.57 -19.66 7.54
CA THR A 46 -0.22 -19.90 6.13
C THR A 46 -1.38 -19.65 5.16
N LYS A 47 -2.62 -19.70 5.66
CA LYS A 47 -3.86 -19.49 4.89
C LYS A 47 -4.41 -18.06 5.04
N PHE A 48 -3.81 -17.26 5.93
CA PHE A 48 -4.26 -15.89 6.15
C PHE A 48 -4.05 -15.05 4.90
N THR A 49 -5.08 -14.31 4.53
CA THR A 49 -5.03 -13.30 3.47
C THR A 49 -5.37 -11.95 4.12
N PRO A 50 -4.57 -10.89 3.89
CA PRO A 50 -4.91 -9.56 4.35
C PRO A 50 -6.29 -9.13 3.86
N PRO A 51 -7.04 -8.34 4.64
CA PRO A 51 -8.24 -7.72 4.11
C PRO A 51 -7.89 -6.77 2.96
N PRO A 52 -8.84 -6.48 2.05
CA PRO A 52 -8.65 -5.48 0.99
C PRO A 52 -8.04 -4.17 1.50
N GLY A 53 -7.20 -3.52 0.68
CA GLY A 53 -6.56 -2.26 1.01
C GLY A 53 -5.48 -2.29 2.09
N ARG A 54 -4.95 -3.47 2.45
CA ARG A 54 -3.87 -3.64 3.44
C ARG A 54 -2.67 -4.40 2.86
N LEU A 55 -1.87 -3.70 2.04
CA LEU A 55 -0.75 -4.28 1.27
C LEU A 55 -1.17 -5.52 0.46
N HIS A 56 -2.35 -5.47 -0.13
CA HIS A 56 -2.92 -6.54 -0.93
C HIS A 56 -2.27 -6.54 -2.32
N ILE A 57 -1.68 -7.67 -2.72
CA ILE A 57 -1.04 -7.80 -4.03
C ILE A 57 -2.08 -8.19 -5.08
N LEU A 58 -2.24 -7.35 -6.08
CA LEU A 58 -3.21 -7.54 -7.16
C LEU A 58 -2.50 -7.55 -8.52
N PRO A 59 -2.96 -8.37 -9.48
CA PRO A 59 -2.51 -8.27 -10.86
C PRO A 59 -3.01 -6.96 -11.47
N GLY A 60 -2.08 -6.17 -12.01
CA GLY A 60 -2.39 -4.96 -12.75
C GLY A 60 -2.48 -5.20 -14.26
N ILE A 61 -3.03 -4.22 -14.97
CA ILE A 61 -3.02 -4.19 -16.43
C ILE A 61 -1.59 -4.26 -16.99
N LYS A 62 -1.46 -4.61 -18.27
CA LYS A 62 -0.18 -4.56 -19.01
C LYS A 62 0.94 -5.38 -18.35
N GLN A 63 0.60 -6.44 -17.62
CA GLN A 63 1.56 -7.28 -16.88
C GLN A 63 2.32 -6.49 -15.80
N SER A 64 1.63 -5.57 -15.13
CA SER A 64 2.11 -4.89 -13.92
C SER A 64 1.60 -5.57 -12.65
N VAL A 65 2.12 -5.15 -11.51
CA VAL A 65 1.69 -5.59 -10.18
C VAL A 65 1.24 -4.38 -9.38
N ILE A 66 0.15 -4.51 -8.62
CA ILE A 66 -0.35 -3.47 -7.73
C ILE A 66 -0.15 -3.92 -6.29
N ILE A 67 0.35 -3.02 -5.45
CA ILE A 67 0.29 -3.11 -4.00
C ILE A 67 -0.82 -2.17 -3.54
N ASP A 68 -2.00 -2.73 -3.28
CA ASP A 68 -3.15 -1.99 -2.78
C ASP A 68 -3.05 -1.83 -1.24
N ASP A 69 -2.74 -0.62 -0.80
CA ASP A 69 -2.73 -0.22 0.61
C ASP A 69 -3.64 0.99 0.87
N THR A 70 -4.79 0.97 0.18
CA THR A 70 -5.71 2.10 0.11
C THR A 70 -6.63 2.24 1.30
N TYR A 71 -6.67 1.29 2.26
CA TYR A 71 -7.62 1.35 3.38
C TYR A 71 -7.52 2.65 4.17
N ASN A 72 -6.31 3.02 4.61
CA ASN A 72 -6.04 4.29 5.28
C ASN A 72 -4.54 4.62 5.24
N ALA A 73 -4.18 5.86 5.59
CA ALA A 73 -2.79 6.31 5.65
C ALA A 73 -2.50 7.04 6.97
N SER A 74 -1.29 6.77 7.47
CA SER A 74 -0.62 7.49 8.56
C SER A 74 0.87 7.54 8.24
N PRO A 75 1.67 8.44 8.87
CA PRO A 75 3.08 8.57 8.54
C PRO A 75 3.86 7.26 8.69
N THR A 76 3.66 6.54 9.80
CA THR A 76 4.28 5.23 10.03
C THR A 76 3.86 4.21 8.98
N ALA A 77 2.57 4.13 8.64
CA ALA A 77 2.08 3.18 7.66
C ALA A 77 2.59 3.49 6.25
N MET A 78 2.68 4.77 5.88
CA MET A 78 3.18 5.18 4.56
C MET A 78 4.68 4.89 4.40
N ARG A 79 5.47 5.16 5.45
CA ARG A 79 6.89 4.77 5.51
C ARG A 79 7.07 3.26 5.27
N LEU A 80 6.33 2.43 6.00
CA LEU A 80 6.41 0.97 5.87
C LEU A 80 5.98 0.47 4.48
N ALA A 81 4.97 1.11 3.88
CA ALA A 81 4.54 0.78 2.52
C ALA A 81 5.62 1.11 1.48
N LEU A 82 6.28 2.27 1.60
CA LEU A 82 7.39 2.67 0.75
C LEU A 82 8.62 1.77 0.94
N GLU A 83 8.95 1.41 2.18
CA GLU A 83 10.02 0.44 2.47
C GLU A 83 9.72 -0.93 1.87
N SER A 84 8.46 -1.37 1.93
CA SER A 84 8.03 -2.62 1.30
C SER A 84 8.18 -2.55 -0.21
N LEU A 85 7.77 -1.44 -0.85
CA LEU A 85 7.98 -1.19 -2.28
C LEU A 85 9.47 -1.23 -2.66
N LYS A 86 10.34 -0.61 -1.84
CA LYS A 86 11.80 -0.61 -2.05
C LYS A 86 12.39 -2.02 -2.07
N ALA A 87 11.87 -2.90 -1.23
CA ALA A 87 12.37 -4.27 -1.07
C ALA A 87 12.02 -5.22 -2.23
N VAL A 88 11.10 -4.83 -3.13
CA VAL A 88 10.71 -5.67 -4.28
C VAL A 88 11.72 -5.52 -5.40
N GLU A 89 12.23 -6.63 -5.92
CA GLU A 89 12.93 -6.65 -7.20
C GLU A 89 11.95 -6.50 -8.35
N VAL A 90 12.22 -5.57 -9.26
CA VAL A 90 11.34 -5.25 -10.38
C VAL A 90 12.10 -5.29 -11.69
N SER A 91 11.42 -5.70 -12.76
CA SER A 91 11.98 -5.64 -14.12
C SER A 91 11.62 -4.33 -14.84
N GLY A 92 10.57 -3.64 -14.38
CA GLY A 92 10.19 -2.29 -14.81
C GLY A 92 10.50 -1.25 -13.73
N ARG A 93 9.55 -0.35 -13.51
CA ARG A 93 9.68 0.78 -12.58
C ARG A 93 8.92 0.53 -11.28
N ARG A 94 9.37 1.18 -10.21
CA ARG A 94 8.59 1.39 -8.98
C ARG A 94 7.80 2.69 -9.13
N ILE A 95 6.48 2.59 -9.04
CA ILE A 95 5.57 3.74 -9.08
C ILE A 95 4.91 3.85 -7.71
N ALA A 96 5.03 5.01 -7.06
CA ALA A 96 4.32 5.30 -5.81
C ALA A 96 3.17 6.26 -6.09
N VAL A 97 1.96 5.91 -5.68
CA VAL A 97 0.74 6.71 -5.79
C VAL A 97 0.26 7.04 -4.38
N LEU A 98 0.56 8.24 -3.91
CA LEU A 98 0.38 8.67 -2.52
C LEU A 98 -0.63 9.80 -2.42
N ALA A 99 -1.64 9.65 -1.57
CA ALA A 99 -2.63 10.70 -1.33
C ALA A 99 -2.52 11.31 0.06
N ASP A 100 -3.30 12.38 0.30
CA ASP A 100 -3.41 13.05 1.59
C ASP A 100 -3.47 12.05 2.76
N MET A 101 -2.64 12.30 3.77
CA MET A 101 -2.79 11.78 5.12
C MET A 101 -3.62 12.77 5.93
N LEU A 102 -4.83 12.38 6.30
CA LEU A 102 -5.77 13.23 7.03
C LEU A 102 -5.58 13.12 8.55
N GLU A 103 -6.20 14.05 9.29
CA GLU A 103 -6.20 14.08 10.77
C GLU A 103 -4.82 14.25 11.44
N LEU A 104 -3.84 14.82 10.74
CA LEU A 104 -2.49 15.06 11.29
C LEU A 104 -2.34 16.41 12.02
N GLY A 105 -3.31 17.32 11.87
CA GLY A 105 -3.26 18.65 12.46
C GLY A 105 -1.99 19.41 12.09
N LYS A 106 -1.23 19.86 13.09
CA LYS A 106 0.01 20.64 12.91
C LYS A 106 1.13 19.87 12.22
N LEU A 107 1.10 18.54 12.24
CA LEU A 107 2.12 17.68 11.62
C LEU A 107 1.88 17.46 10.12
N THR A 108 0.81 18.03 9.55
CA THR A 108 0.43 17.78 8.15
C THR A 108 1.58 18.04 7.19
N VAL A 109 2.20 19.23 7.24
CA VAL A 109 3.24 19.61 6.27
C VAL A 109 4.46 18.71 6.40
N GLU A 110 5.07 18.70 7.59
CA GLU A 110 6.28 17.92 7.91
C GLU A 110 6.11 16.44 7.55
N ALA A 111 4.99 15.82 7.95
CA ALA A 111 4.76 14.41 7.67
C ALA A 111 4.63 14.10 6.17
N HIS A 112 4.00 14.99 5.38
CA HIS A 112 3.89 14.78 3.94
C HIS A 112 5.23 15.00 3.24
N GLU A 113 5.98 16.05 3.62
CA GLU A 113 7.32 16.32 3.09
C GLU A 113 8.29 15.16 3.35
N GLU A 114 8.28 14.61 4.57
CA GLU A 114 9.09 13.43 4.90
C GLU A 114 8.78 12.22 3.99
N MET A 115 7.50 11.98 3.68
CA MET A 115 7.10 10.89 2.81
C MET A 115 7.50 11.16 1.35
N GLY A 116 7.45 12.42 0.92
CA GLY A 116 8.00 12.87 -0.35
C GLY A 116 9.49 12.58 -0.48
N ALA A 117 10.27 13.01 0.51
CA ALA A 117 11.71 12.80 0.54
C ALA A 117 12.08 11.31 0.54
N LEU A 118 11.32 10.48 1.29
CA LEU A 118 11.50 9.04 1.25
C LEU A 118 11.16 8.46 -0.13
N ALA A 119 10.04 8.85 -0.73
CA ALA A 119 9.59 8.37 -2.03
C ALA A 119 10.62 8.66 -3.13
N ALA A 120 11.29 9.81 -3.11
CA ALA A 120 12.36 10.17 -4.05
C ALA A 120 13.53 9.16 -4.06
N SER A 121 13.79 8.48 -2.95
CA SER A 121 14.83 7.44 -2.84
C SER A 121 14.35 6.01 -3.12
N VAL A 122 13.05 5.84 -3.37
CA VAL A 122 12.38 4.53 -3.45
C VAL A 122 11.80 4.27 -4.83
N CYS A 123 11.15 5.27 -5.42
CA CYS A 123 10.36 5.10 -6.65
C CYS A 123 10.94 5.87 -7.83
N ASP A 124 10.69 5.37 -9.03
CA ASP A 124 11.09 6.01 -10.28
C ASP A 124 10.08 7.08 -10.71
N MET A 125 8.80 6.90 -10.33
CA MET A 125 7.69 7.81 -10.61
C MET A 125 6.86 8.00 -9.34
N LEU A 126 6.50 9.25 -9.06
CA LEU A 126 5.65 9.62 -7.95
C LEU A 126 4.37 10.26 -8.50
N VAL A 127 3.22 9.74 -8.08
CA VAL A 127 1.91 10.34 -8.31
C VAL A 127 1.36 10.77 -6.97
N VAL A 128 1.02 12.06 -6.83
CA VAL A 128 0.41 12.59 -5.61
C VAL A 128 -1.04 12.97 -5.86
N VAL A 129 -1.92 12.68 -4.90
CA VAL A 129 -3.36 12.93 -5.02
C VAL A 129 -3.92 13.67 -3.81
N GLY A 130 -4.48 14.85 -4.04
CA GLY A 130 -5.14 15.65 -3.01
C GLY A 130 -4.43 16.97 -2.71
N GLN A 131 -5.13 17.83 -1.97
CA GLN A 131 -4.70 19.21 -1.74
C GLN A 131 -3.45 19.30 -0.85
N ARG A 132 -3.30 18.40 0.12
CA ARG A 132 -2.12 18.38 1.03
C ARG A 132 -0.99 17.55 0.44
N ALA A 133 -1.29 16.68 -0.53
CA ALA A 133 -0.31 15.87 -1.22
C ALA A 133 0.71 16.70 -2.03
N ILE A 134 0.46 18.00 -2.25
CA ILE A 134 1.47 18.96 -2.73
C ILE A 134 2.74 18.93 -1.88
N PHE A 135 2.61 18.80 -0.55
CA PHE A 135 3.75 18.73 0.36
C PHE A 135 4.57 17.44 0.17
N ILE A 136 3.95 16.34 -0.30
CA ILE A 136 4.67 15.12 -0.71
C ILE A 136 5.49 15.42 -1.97
N ALA A 137 4.91 16.12 -2.95
CA ALA A 137 5.65 16.51 -4.14
C ALA A 137 6.82 17.46 -3.80
N ASP A 138 6.60 18.44 -2.93
CA ASP A 138 7.63 19.39 -2.49
C ASP A 138 8.78 18.69 -1.77
N GLY A 139 8.47 17.77 -0.85
CA GLY A 139 9.47 16.94 -0.18
C GLY A 139 10.28 16.07 -1.16
N ALA A 140 9.63 15.50 -2.17
CA ALA A 140 10.31 14.72 -3.20
C ALA A 140 11.23 15.58 -4.08
N LYS A 141 10.78 16.78 -4.48
CA LYS A 141 11.59 17.75 -5.23
C LYS A 141 12.81 18.20 -4.41
N ALA A 142 12.61 18.55 -3.14
CA ALA A 142 13.68 18.94 -2.22
C ALA A 142 14.72 17.83 -2.02
N ALA A 143 14.31 16.57 -2.08
CA ALA A 143 15.18 15.41 -2.05
C ALA A 143 15.83 15.05 -3.41
N GLY A 144 15.62 15.85 -4.46
CA GLY A 144 16.30 15.73 -5.75
C GLY A 144 15.53 14.93 -6.82
N MET A 145 14.25 14.60 -6.60
CA MET A 145 13.44 13.98 -7.63
C MET A 145 13.12 14.99 -8.75
N ALA A 146 13.38 14.60 -10.00
CA ALA A 146 13.10 15.44 -11.15
C ALA A 146 11.58 15.70 -11.30
N GLU A 147 11.21 16.93 -11.67
CA GLU A 147 9.82 17.37 -11.73
C GLU A 147 8.99 16.59 -12.76
N ASP A 148 9.59 16.13 -13.85
CA ASP A 148 8.96 15.30 -14.88
C ASP A 148 8.63 13.87 -14.39
N ARG A 149 9.13 13.48 -13.22
CA ARG A 149 8.81 12.20 -12.55
C ARG A 149 7.71 12.33 -11.50
N ILE A 150 7.22 13.54 -11.24
CA ILE A 150 6.20 13.83 -10.24
C ILE A 150 4.92 14.30 -10.94
N LEU A 151 3.84 13.54 -10.81
CA LEU A 151 2.52 13.89 -11.33
C LEU A 151 1.58 14.24 -10.17
N GLN A 152 0.74 15.24 -10.35
CA GLN A 152 -0.17 15.72 -9.29
C GLN A 152 -1.61 15.74 -9.77
N PHE A 153 -2.52 15.26 -8.93
CA PHE A 153 -3.95 15.21 -9.19
C PHE A 153 -4.75 15.63 -7.96
N ASN A 154 -5.99 16.06 -8.17
CA ASN A 154 -6.93 16.31 -7.08
C ASN A 154 -7.88 15.13 -6.84
N ASP A 155 -8.08 14.27 -7.85
CA ASP A 155 -9.02 13.15 -7.80
C ASP A 155 -8.33 11.81 -8.09
N SER A 156 -8.75 10.76 -7.39
CA SER A 156 -8.15 9.43 -7.49
C SER A 156 -8.49 8.71 -8.81
N ARG A 157 -9.64 8.99 -9.45
CA ARG A 157 -9.97 8.42 -10.76
C ARG A 157 -9.15 9.08 -11.86
N GLU A 158 -8.95 10.39 -11.79
CA GLU A 158 -8.08 11.10 -12.74
C GLU A 158 -6.65 10.55 -12.69
N ALA A 159 -6.11 10.34 -11.49
CA ALA A 159 -4.82 9.70 -11.30
C ALA A 159 -4.80 8.27 -11.88
N GLY A 160 -5.85 7.47 -11.64
CA GLY A 160 -6.00 6.12 -12.19
C GLY A 160 -6.01 6.08 -13.72
N LYS A 161 -6.78 6.97 -14.36
CA LYS A 161 -6.82 7.11 -15.83
C LYS A 161 -5.47 7.51 -16.41
N MET A 162 -4.76 8.42 -15.75
CA MET A 162 -3.40 8.75 -16.18
C MET A 162 -2.48 7.54 -16.05
N LEU A 163 -2.54 6.82 -14.92
CA LEU A 163 -1.74 5.63 -14.66
C LEU A 163 -1.94 4.56 -15.74
N ASP A 164 -3.19 4.33 -16.17
CA ASP A 164 -3.48 3.42 -17.29
C ASP A 164 -2.62 3.76 -18.51
N THR A 165 -2.51 5.03 -18.89
CA THR A 165 -1.72 5.42 -20.07
C THR A 165 -0.20 5.25 -19.90
N MET A 166 0.33 5.33 -18.68
CA MET A 166 1.78 5.33 -18.43
C MET A 166 2.36 4.00 -17.95
N ILE A 167 1.55 3.12 -17.37
CA ILE A 167 2.00 1.82 -16.86
C ILE A 167 2.58 0.99 -18.01
N LYS A 168 3.72 0.36 -17.73
CA LYS A 168 4.45 -0.53 -18.63
C LYS A 168 4.57 -1.91 -18.02
N LYS A 169 4.87 -2.89 -18.87
CA LYS A 169 5.18 -4.25 -18.45
C LYS A 169 6.29 -4.27 -17.41
N GLY A 170 6.06 -5.04 -16.33
CA GLY A 170 7.03 -5.22 -15.25
C GLY A 170 7.06 -4.09 -14.21
N ASP A 171 6.24 -3.05 -14.38
CA ASP A 171 6.07 -2.02 -13.35
C ASP A 171 5.36 -2.60 -12.11
N ILE A 172 5.69 -2.04 -10.96
CA ILE A 172 4.94 -2.24 -9.71
C ILE A 172 4.39 -0.89 -9.22
N VAL A 173 3.13 -0.89 -8.80
CA VAL A 173 2.40 0.32 -8.41
C VAL A 173 1.94 0.18 -6.96
N LEU A 174 2.51 0.96 -6.05
CA LEU A 174 1.98 1.11 -4.70
C LEU A 174 0.91 2.19 -4.69
N VAL A 175 -0.29 1.89 -4.18
CA VAL A 175 -1.36 2.88 -4.04
C VAL A 175 -1.75 3.03 -2.57
N LYS A 176 -1.64 4.24 -2.02
CA LYS A 176 -1.88 4.51 -0.60
C LYS A 176 -2.46 5.90 -0.36
N GLY A 177 -3.42 6.00 0.56
CA GLY A 177 -4.02 7.27 0.96
C GLY A 177 -4.97 7.11 2.15
N SER A 178 -5.36 8.23 2.77
CA SER A 178 -6.43 8.19 3.77
C SER A 178 -7.75 7.75 3.16
N GLN A 179 -8.64 7.20 3.99
CA GLN A 179 -9.90 6.60 3.52
C GLN A 179 -10.79 7.55 2.69
N MET A 180 -10.79 8.85 3.03
CA MET A 180 -11.59 9.85 2.34
C MET A 180 -11.04 10.20 0.95
N MET A 181 -9.78 9.84 0.65
CA MET A 181 -9.19 10.04 -0.68
C MET A 181 -9.64 9.01 -1.71
N ARG A 182 -10.35 7.95 -1.27
CA ARG A 182 -10.94 6.94 -2.15
C ARG A 182 -9.95 6.38 -3.17
N MET A 183 -8.73 6.06 -2.71
CA MET A 183 -7.64 5.64 -3.59
C MET A 183 -7.86 4.26 -4.21
N GLU A 184 -8.77 3.45 -3.68
CA GLU A 184 -9.23 2.22 -4.33
C GLU A 184 -9.85 2.48 -5.71
N ARG A 185 -10.39 3.69 -5.96
CA ARG A 185 -10.88 4.07 -7.30
C ARG A 185 -9.73 4.17 -8.30
N CYS A 186 -8.54 4.57 -7.84
CA CYS A 186 -7.33 4.54 -8.67
C CYS A 186 -6.94 3.10 -9.00
N VAL A 187 -6.99 2.19 -8.01
CA VAL A 187 -6.73 0.76 -8.19
C VAL A 187 -7.71 0.13 -9.18
N GLU A 188 -9.01 0.46 -9.09
CA GLU A 188 -10.06 -0.03 -10.00
C GLU A 188 -9.73 0.25 -11.48
N GLU A 189 -9.17 1.42 -11.79
CA GLU A 189 -8.83 1.80 -13.18
C GLU A 189 -7.64 1.01 -13.75
N ILE A 190 -6.75 0.47 -12.89
CA ILE A 190 -5.49 -0.16 -13.32
C ILE A 190 -5.39 -1.65 -12.97
N MET A 191 -6.38 -2.22 -12.29
CA MET A 191 -6.39 -3.65 -11.98
C MET A 191 -6.78 -4.49 -13.20
N LEU A 192 -6.27 -5.71 -13.28
CA LEU A 192 -6.52 -6.61 -14.42
C LEU A 192 -7.99 -7.08 -14.51
N HIS A 193 -8.64 -7.23 -13.36
CA HIS A 193 -9.97 -7.82 -13.21
C HIS A 193 -10.93 -6.87 -12.48
N PRO A 194 -11.33 -5.74 -13.08
CA PRO A 194 -12.23 -4.77 -12.44
C PRO A 194 -13.61 -5.36 -12.10
N GLU A 195 -14.02 -6.45 -12.76
CA GLU A 195 -15.21 -7.24 -12.42
C GLU A 195 -15.19 -7.82 -11.00
N ASP A 196 -14.00 -8.04 -10.43
CA ASP A 196 -13.81 -8.61 -9.09
C ASP A 196 -13.72 -7.54 -7.98
N LYS A 197 -13.93 -6.26 -8.31
CA LYS A 197 -13.69 -5.15 -7.37
C LYS A 197 -14.45 -5.27 -6.06
N GLU A 198 -15.68 -5.78 -6.07
CA GLU A 198 -16.52 -5.96 -4.87
C GLU A 198 -15.88 -6.87 -3.83
N ARG A 199 -15.06 -7.82 -4.30
CA ARG A 199 -14.33 -8.77 -3.46
C ARG A 199 -12.93 -8.29 -3.11
N LEU A 200 -12.27 -7.60 -4.04
CA LEU A 200 -10.83 -7.31 -3.97
C LEU A 200 -10.49 -5.93 -3.41
N LEU A 201 -11.41 -4.96 -3.51
CA LEU A 201 -11.19 -3.58 -3.09
C LEU A 201 -12.01 -3.24 -1.85
N VAL A 202 -11.52 -2.27 -1.08
CA VAL A 202 -12.27 -1.70 0.05
C VAL A 202 -13.43 -0.84 -0.45
N ARG A 203 -14.39 -0.55 0.45
CA ARG A 203 -15.41 0.51 0.27
C ARG A 203 -16.30 0.33 -0.97
N GLN A 204 -16.71 -0.90 -1.20
CA GLN A 204 -17.63 -1.27 -2.30
C GLN A 204 -19.09 -1.34 -1.83
N ASP A 205 -19.35 -1.14 -0.53
CA ASP A 205 -20.70 -1.08 0.01
C ASP A 205 -21.43 0.22 -0.39
N GLN A 206 -22.76 0.20 -0.34
CA GLN A 206 -23.62 1.27 -0.84
C GLN A 206 -23.31 2.64 -0.22
N GLU A 207 -22.99 2.69 1.07
CA GLU A 207 -22.72 3.96 1.77
C GLU A 207 -21.51 4.66 1.14
N TRP A 208 -20.45 3.90 0.88
CA TRP A 208 -19.25 4.44 0.24
C TRP A 208 -19.46 4.72 -1.25
N MET A 209 -20.29 3.96 -1.96
CA MET A 209 -20.54 4.21 -3.39
C MET A 209 -21.33 5.51 -3.65
N LEU A 210 -22.05 6.02 -2.64
CA LEU A 210 -22.76 7.30 -2.71
C LEU A 210 -21.87 8.52 -2.43
N ARG A 211 -20.68 8.31 -1.88
CA ARG A 211 -19.61 9.31 -1.70
C ARG A 211 -18.66 9.23 -2.89
#